data_AF-A0A9D1AWD8-F1
#
_entry.id   AF-A0A9D1AWD8-F1
#
_cell.length_a   1.000
_cell.length_b   1.000
_cell.length_c   1.000
_cell.angle_alpha   90.00
_cell.angle_beta   90.00
_cell.angle_gamma   90.00
#
_symmetry.space_group_name_H-M   'P 1'
#
loop_
_entity.id
_entity.type
_entity.pdbx_description
1 polymer ?
#
loop_
_entity_poly.entity_id
_entity_poly.type
_entity_poly.pdbx_seq_one_letter_code
_entity_poly.pdbx_strand_id
1 'polypeptide(L)'
;MKGGHKRWDVPDTWRDAAEEVRAHLCALRGGAPFLSPSDALLLVGWFERGVAVGDILRALERARELRRIHRSRYPLNLNHARRHLGRPTRGAFARERPARGSEPVFAPVVRAMRSVPGRGPARRQLEHALVAIDLDGEPAVRQALVYIREFFDVAWIDMGEEGRARLRARARAELGDLLSLVDEGTAAALIEETARDLLRQTYPTLSAASLWELVRADGT
;
A
#
# COMPACT_ATOMS: atom_id res chain seq x y z
N MET A 1 -13.33 -44.05 4.69
CA MET A 1 -12.01 -43.38 4.74
C MET A 1 -12.22 -42.00 5.33
N LYS A 2 -11.79 -41.77 6.58
CA LYS A 2 -11.88 -40.45 7.23
C LYS A 2 -10.72 -39.60 6.71
N GLY A 3 -11.02 -38.59 5.89
CA GLY A 3 -10.04 -37.61 5.45
C GLY A 3 -9.50 -36.87 6.66
N GLY A 4 -8.24 -37.13 7.01
CA GLY A 4 -7.54 -36.39 8.05
C GLY A 4 -7.46 -34.93 7.63
N HIS A 5 -8.16 -34.04 8.34
CA HIS A 5 -7.90 -32.62 8.24
C HIS A 5 -6.46 -32.39 8.69
N LYS A 6 -5.57 -32.22 7.71
CA LYS A 6 -4.18 -31.81 7.94
C LYS A 6 -4.27 -30.44 8.62
N ARG A 7 -4.06 -30.41 9.94
CA ARG A 7 -3.94 -29.16 10.70
C ARG A 7 -2.68 -28.51 10.15
N TRP A 8 -2.85 -27.44 9.38
CA TRP A 8 -1.73 -26.65 8.89
C TRP A 8 -1.13 -25.97 10.11
N ASP A 9 0.08 -26.39 10.48
CA ASP A 9 0.85 -25.72 11.53
C ASP A 9 1.42 -24.44 10.92
N VAL A 10 0.66 -23.35 11.02
CA VAL A 10 1.03 -22.05 10.47
C VAL A 10 1.88 -21.33 11.52
N PRO A 11 3.14 -20.98 11.23
CA PRO A 11 3.97 -20.22 12.16
C PRO A 11 3.26 -18.92 12.59
N ASP A 12 3.33 -18.56 13.87
CA ASP A 12 2.70 -17.31 14.36
C ASP A 12 3.21 -16.07 13.62
N THR A 13 4.48 -16.09 13.19
CA THR A 13 5.08 -15.02 12.37
C THR A 13 4.38 -14.83 11.01
N TRP A 14 3.73 -15.87 10.48
CA TRP A 14 2.96 -15.77 9.24
C TRP A 14 1.62 -15.10 9.44
N ARG A 15 1.05 -15.16 10.64
CA ARG A 15 -0.21 -14.48 10.95
C ARG A 15 -0.02 -12.97 10.88
N ASP A 16 1.01 -12.45 11.54
CA ASP A 16 1.32 -11.02 11.54
C ASP A 16 1.73 -10.53 10.13
N ALA A 17 2.52 -11.33 9.41
CA ALA A 17 2.88 -11.04 8.03
C ALA A 17 1.65 -11.03 7.10
N ALA A 18 0.73 -11.99 7.28
CA ALA A 18 -0.51 -12.05 6.49
C ALA A 18 -1.40 -10.84 6.78
N GLU A 19 -1.54 -10.47 8.04
CA GLU A 19 -2.34 -9.32 8.45
C GLU A 19 -1.78 -8.01 7.88
N GLU A 20 -0.46 -7.87 7.82
CA GLU A 20 0.15 -6.70 7.20
C GLU A 20 -0.09 -6.63 5.69
N VAL A 21 0.06 -7.75 4.97
CA VAL A 21 -0.24 -7.81 3.53
C VAL A 21 -1.72 -7.53 3.28
N ARG A 22 -2.61 -8.08 4.11
CA ARG A 22 -4.05 -7.81 4.06
C ARG A 22 -4.34 -6.33 4.28
N ALA A 23 -3.82 -5.74 5.35
CA ALA A 23 -4.02 -4.34 5.69
C ALA A 23 -3.52 -3.40 4.58
N HIS A 24 -2.35 -3.70 4.00
CA HIS A 24 -1.82 -2.92 2.89
C HIS A 24 -2.68 -3.04 1.62
N LEU A 25 -3.07 -4.25 1.24
CA LEU A 25 -3.98 -4.45 0.11
C LEU A 25 -5.33 -3.75 0.33
N CYS A 26 -5.90 -3.83 1.54
CA CYS A 26 -7.13 -3.15 1.91
C CYS A 26 -7.01 -1.65 1.76
N ALA A 27 -5.91 -1.07 2.26
CA ALA A 27 -5.64 0.35 2.11
C ALA A 27 -5.62 0.75 0.64
N LEU A 28 -4.87 0.01 -0.20
CA LEU A 28 -4.79 0.29 -1.64
C LEU A 28 -6.16 0.23 -2.35
N ARG A 29 -7.04 -0.70 -1.95
CA ARG A 29 -8.35 -0.91 -2.59
C ARG A 29 -9.50 -0.06 -2.04
N GLY A 30 -9.47 0.28 -0.76
CA GLY A 30 -10.55 1.00 -0.10
C GLY A 30 -11.62 0.19 0.63
N GLY A 31 -11.28 -0.99 1.15
CA GLY A 31 -12.15 -1.66 2.13
C GLY A 31 -12.81 -2.98 1.70
N ALA A 32 -12.13 -3.81 0.91
CA ALA A 32 -12.45 -5.25 0.89
C ALA A 32 -11.62 -5.95 1.98
N PRO A 33 -12.19 -6.29 3.16
CA PRO A 33 -11.42 -6.68 4.34
C PRO A 33 -10.74 -8.04 4.22
N PHE A 34 -11.20 -8.90 3.30
CA PHE A 34 -10.74 -10.28 3.20
C PHE A 34 -9.97 -10.55 1.91
N LEU A 35 -8.85 -11.25 2.06
CA LEU A 35 -8.19 -11.95 0.97
C LEU A 35 -9.17 -13.00 0.43
N SER A 36 -9.29 -13.10 -0.89
CA SER A 36 -10.00 -14.23 -1.48
C SER A 36 -9.32 -15.55 -1.08
N PRO A 37 -10.01 -16.70 -1.10
CA PRO A 37 -9.35 -17.99 -0.87
C PRO A 37 -8.11 -18.21 -1.76
N SER A 38 -8.16 -17.73 -3.00
CA SER A 38 -7.03 -17.78 -3.93
C SER A 38 -5.87 -16.89 -3.49
N ASP A 39 -6.15 -15.68 -2.97
CA ASP A 39 -5.11 -14.80 -2.42
C ASP A 39 -4.48 -15.45 -1.17
N ALA A 40 -5.28 -16.04 -0.27
CA ALA A 40 -4.77 -16.70 0.92
C ALA A 40 -3.81 -17.86 0.57
N LEU A 41 -4.18 -18.72 -0.38
CA LEU A 41 -3.31 -19.82 -0.86
C LEU A 41 -2.03 -19.29 -1.51
N LEU A 42 -2.14 -18.22 -2.32
CA LEU A 42 -0.99 -17.61 -2.95
C LEU A 42 -0.02 -17.04 -1.91
N LEU A 43 -0.55 -16.39 -0.87
CA LEU A 43 0.22 -15.80 0.21
C LEU A 43 0.96 -16.85 1.06
N VAL A 44 0.27 -17.95 1.41
CA VAL A 44 0.90 -19.11 2.06
C VAL A 44 2.06 -19.62 1.22
N GLY A 45 1.84 -19.83 -0.08
CA GLY A 45 2.92 -20.28 -0.98
C GLY A 45 4.08 -19.28 -1.10
N TRP A 46 3.85 -17.97 -0.88
CA TRP A 46 4.92 -16.98 -0.83
C TRP A 46 5.73 -17.07 0.45
N PHE A 47 5.07 -17.24 1.60
CA PHE A 47 5.76 -17.42 2.88
C PHE A 47 6.56 -18.72 2.93
N GLU A 48 6.03 -19.82 2.38
CA GLU A 48 6.76 -21.09 2.23
C GLU A 48 8.08 -20.93 1.44
N ARG A 49 8.11 -20.01 0.48
CA ARG A 49 9.31 -19.70 -0.33
C ARG A 49 10.21 -18.62 0.27
N GLY A 50 9.89 -18.15 1.48
CA GLY A 50 10.67 -17.09 2.15
C GLY A 50 10.56 -15.73 1.46
N VAL A 51 9.47 -15.44 0.75
CA VAL A 51 9.26 -14.09 0.16
C VAL A 51 9.02 -13.10 1.30
N ALA A 52 9.88 -12.08 1.39
CA ALA A 52 9.77 -11.06 2.42
C ALA A 52 8.49 -10.21 2.26
N VAL A 53 7.88 -9.79 3.37
CA VAL A 53 6.68 -8.94 3.37
C VAL A 53 6.94 -7.65 2.58
N GLY A 54 8.09 -7.01 2.79
CA GLY A 54 8.48 -5.81 2.04
C GLY A 54 8.49 -5.98 0.51
N ASP A 55 8.84 -7.17 0.01
CA ASP A 55 8.78 -7.47 -1.43
C ASP A 55 7.34 -7.59 -1.93
N ILE A 56 6.46 -8.19 -1.12
CA ILE A 56 5.03 -8.31 -1.43
C ILE A 56 4.38 -6.94 -1.49
N LEU A 57 4.64 -6.06 -0.52
CA LEU A 57 4.05 -4.73 -0.46
C LEU A 57 4.49 -3.87 -1.66
N ARG A 58 5.79 -3.88 -2.00
CA ARG A 58 6.30 -3.17 -3.20
C ARG A 58 5.71 -3.72 -4.50
N ALA A 59 5.57 -5.04 -4.60
CA ALA A 59 4.95 -5.68 -5.75
C ALA A 59 3.46 -5.29 -5.90
N LEU A 60 2.74 -5.10 -4.80
CA LEU A 60 1.37 -4.60 -4.79
C LEU A 60 1.26 -3.16 -5.27
N GLU A 61 2.12 -2.26 -4.78
CA GLU A 61 2.17 -0.87 -5.26
C GLU A 61 2.52 -0.80 -6.74
N ARG A 62 3.47 -1.62 -7.20
CA ARG A 62 3.81 -1.72 -8.62
C ARG A 62 2.66 -2.26 -9.47
N ALA A 63 1.93 -3.26 -8.97
CA ALA A 63 0.76 -3.80 -9.62
C ALA A 63 -0.33 -2.73 -9.77
N ARG A 64 -0.59 -1.95 -8.71
CA ARG A 64 -1.53 -0.82 -8.71
C ARG A 64 -1.16 0.21 -9.77
N GLU A 65 0.10 0.63 -9.79
CA GLU A 65 0.61 1.61 -10.75
C GLU A 65 0.41 1.15 -12.21
N LEU A 66 0.72 -0.12 -12.50
CA LEU A 66 0.51 -0.65 -13.85
C LEU A 66 -0.97 -0.83 -14.20
N ARG A 67 -1.81 -1.17 -13.23
CA ARG A 67 -3.26 -1.27 -13.45
C ARG A 67 -3.88 0.08 -13.78
N ARG A 68 -3.36 1.17 -13.19
CA ARG A 68 -3.72 2.54 -13.55
C ARG A 68 -3.39 2.84 -15.01
N ILE A 69 -2.15 2.56 -15.44
CA ILE A 69 -1.70 2.78 -16.82
C ILE A 69 -2.53 1.97 -17.83
N HIS A 70 -2.82 0.70 -17.51
CA HIS A 70 -3.50 -0.21 -18.43
C HIS A 70 -5.02 -0.28 -18.26
N ARG A 71 -5.61 0.47 -17.32
CA ARG A 71 -7.06 0.49 -17.02
C ARG A 71 -7.65 -0.92 -16.85
N SER A 72 -7.28 -1.60 -15.77
CA SER A 72 -7.72 -2.99 -15.53
C SER A 72 -9.18 -3.12 -15.09
N ARG A 73 -9.89 -4.13 -15.63
CA ARG A 73 -11.31 -4.44 -15.35
C ARG A 73 -11.59 -5.15 -14.02
N TYR A 74 -10.56 -5.71 -13.40
CA TYR A 74 -10.71 -6.46 -12.15
C TYR A 74 -10.17 -5.63 -11.01
N PRO A 75 -10.65 -5.71 -9.76
CA PRO A 75 -10.01 -5.06 -8.61
C PRO A 75 -8.60 -5.59 -8.33
N LEU A 76 -7.76 -4.80 -7.65
CA LEU A 76 -6.43 -5.24 -7.23
C LEU A 76 -6.50 -6.48 -6.31
N ASN A 77 -5.59 -7.43 -6.50
CA ASN A 77 -5.45 -8.64 -5.69
C ASN A 77 -3.99 -9.14 -5.71
N LEU A 78 -3.65 -10.19 -4.96
CA LEU A 78 -2.27 -10.67 -4.86
C LEU A 78 -1.77 -11.28 -6.17
N ASN A 79 -2.65 -11.88 -6.98
CA ASN A 79 -2.26 -12.44 -8.27
C ASN A 79 -1.67 -11.38 -9.21
N HIS A 80 -2.17 -10.13 -9.15
CA HIS A 80 -1.58 -9.02 -9.90
C HIS A 80 -0.14 -8.70 -9.48
N ALA A 81 0.18 -8.84 -8.18
CA ALA A 81 1.52 -8.60 -7.64
C ALA A 81 2.52 -9.71 -7.99
N ARG A 82 2.05 -10.93 -8.28
CA ARG A 82 2.91 -12.11 -8.55
C ARG A 82 4.03 -11.85 -9.56
N ARG A 83 3.73 -11.17 -10.67
CA ARG A 83 4.72 -10.87 -11.73
C ARG A 83 5.72 -9.76 -11.37
N HIS A 84 5.51 -9.09 -10.23
CA HIS A 84 6.31 -7.96 -9.75
C HIS A 84 7.21 -8.32 -8.56
N LEU A 85 7.03 -9.50 -7.96
CA LEU A 85 7.93 -10.01 -6.92
C LEU A 85 9.37 -10.07 -7.43
N GLY A 86 10.30 -9.67 -6.57
CA GLY A 86 11.73 -9.62 -6.88
C GLY A 86 12.14 -8.56 -7.91
N ARG A 87 11.20 -7.75 -8.44
CA ARG A 87 11.55 -6.65 -9.33
C ARG A 87 11.93 -5.41 -8.53
N PRO A 88 13.04 -4.72 -8.88
CA PRO A 88 13.37 -3.47 -8.25
C PRO A 88 12.26 -2.45 -8.50
N THR A 89 11.70 -1.92 -7.42
CA THR A 89 10.72 -0.84 -7.46
C THR A 89 11.41 0.40 -6.94
N ARG A 90 11.55 1.42 -7.81
CA ARG A 90 12.14 2.71 -7.44
C ARG A 90 11.08 3.56 -6.75
N GLY A 91 11.39 4.01 -5.55
CA GLY A 91 10.68 5.05 -4.82
C GLY A 91 11.24 6.44 -5.16
N ALA A 92 10.82 7.42 -4.37
CA ALA A 92 11.18 8.82 -4.56
C ALA A 92 12.59 9.16 -4.05
N PHE A 93 13.22 8.29 -3.25
CA PHE A 93 14.40 8.59 -2.47
C PHE A 93 15.62 7.76 -2.85
N ALA A 94 15.60 7.09 -4.01
CA ALA A 94 16.70 6.26 -4.51
C ALA A 94 18.10 6.93 -4.50
N ARG A 95 18.14 8.27 -4.52
CA ARG A 95 19.37 9.08 -4.52
C ARG A 95 19.59 9.86 -3.22
N GLU A 96 18.63 9.88 -2.30
CA GLU A 96 18.77 10.53 -1.01
C GLU A 96 19.34 9.52 -0.01
N ARG A 97 20.54 9.81 0.49
CA ARG A 97 21.11 9.09 1.62
C ARG A 97 21.08 10.04 2.82
N PRO A 98 20.23 9.80 3.84
CA PRO A 98 20.37 10.53 5.09
C PRO A 98 21.78 10.27 5.62
N ALA A 99 22.52 11.33 5.97
CA ALA A 99 23.78 11.17 6.69
C ALA A 99 23.47 10.53 8.06
N ARG A 100 24.16 9.44 8.40
CA ARG A 100 23.95 8.74 9.69
C ARG A 100 24.07 9.75 10.84
N GLY A 101 23.04 9.80 11.68
CA GLY A 101 23.04 10.51 12.96
C GLY A 101 22.70 12.01 12.91
N SER A 102 22.40 12.60 11.75
CA SER A 102 22.03 14.03 11.69
C SER A 102 20.53 14.29 11.65
N GLU A 103 19.73 13.32 11.21
CA GLU A 103 18.27 13.45 11.11
C GLU A 103 17.54 12.11 11.26
N PRO A 104 16.26 12.09 11.69
CA PRO A 104 15.43 10.88 11.67
C PRO A 104 15.34 10.26 10.27
N VAL A 105 15.31 8.92 10.19
CA VAL A 105 15.36 8.18 8.90
C VAL A 105 14.28 8.59 7.89
N PHE A 106 13.09 8.96 8.38
CA PHE A 106 11.96 9.39 7.54
C PHE A 106 11.81 10.91 7.39
N ALA A 107 12.80 11.71 7.82
CA ALA A 107 12.81 13.16 7.60
C ALA A 107 12.66 13.56 6.11
N PRO A 108 13.28 12.86 5.13
CA PRO A 108 13.02 13.07 3.70
C PRO A 108 11.54 12.97 3.31
N VAL A 109 10.83 11.97 3.83
CA VAL A 109 9.40 11.75 3.58
C VAL A 109 8.59 12.94 4.08
N VAL A 110 8.91 13.40 5.30
CA VAL A 110 8.22 14.54 5.94
C VAL A 110 8.47 15.83 5.15
N ARG A 111 9.70 16.08 4.67
CA ARG A 111 10.00 17.24 3.80
C ARG A 111 9.20 17.19 2.49
N ALA A 112 9.17 16.04 1.83
CA ALA A 112 8.42 15.89 0.58
C ALA A 112 6.91 16.00 0.78
N MET A 113 6.38 15.47 1.89
CA MET A 113 4.98 15.67 2.24
C MET A 113 4.70 17.16 2.53
N ARG A 114 5.71 17.89 3.04
CA ARG A 114 5.55 19.31 3.34
C ARG A 114 5.30 20.20 2.13
N SER A 115 5.83 19.81 0.97
CA SER A 115 5.63 20.53 -0.29
C SER A 115 4.27 20.30 -0.94
N VAL A 116 3.50 19.30 -0.51
CA VAL A 116 2.13 19.09 -1.01
C VAL A 116 1.21 20.19 -0.44
N PRO A 117 0.37 20.85 -1.25
CA PRO A 117 -0.61 21.82 -0.75
C PRO A 117 -1.62 21.20 0.22
N GLY A 118 -2.11 22.01 1.17
CA GLY A 118 -3.08 21.58 2.19
C GLY A 118 -2.45 21.24 3.53
N ARG A 119 -3.01 21.78 4.61
CA ARG A 119 -2.53 21.58 5.99
C ARG A 119 -3.67 21.07 6.86
N GLY A 120 -3.74 19.75 7.04
CA GLY A 120 -4.74 19.09 7.89
C GLY A 120 -4.15 18.58 9.21
N PRO A 121 -4.99 18.31 10.23
CA PRO A 121 -4.57 17.65 11.47
C PRO A 121 -3.95 16.27 11.20
N ALA A 122 -4.58 15.47 10.33
CA ALA A 122 -4.11 14.14 9.96
C ALA A 122 -2.68 14.15 9.39
N ARG A 123 -2.38 15.14 8.54
CA ARG A 123 -1.02 15.30 7.99
C ARG A 123 -0.02 15.64 9.09
N ARG A 124 -0.32 16.59 9.98
CA ARG A 124 0.59 16.95 11.09
C ARG A 124 0.85 15.77 12.01
N GLN A 125 -0.18 14.97 12.28
CA GLN A 125 -0.06 13.74 13.06
C GLN A 125 0.87 12.73 12.37
N LEU A 126 0.73 12.52 11.06
CA LEU A 126 1.65 11.67 10.30
C LEU A 126 3.09 12.21 10.31
N GLU A 127 3.28 13.52 10.12
CA GLU A 127 4.61 14.15 10.18
C GLU A 127 5.30 13.85 11.52
N HIS A 128 4.57 14.05 12.63
CA HIS A 128 5.07 13.78 13.98
C HIS A 128 5.34 12.29 14.20
N ALA A 129 4.42 11.42 13.76
CA ALA A 129 4.56 9.98 13.94
C ALA A 129 5.79 9.42 13.19
N LEU A 130 6.06 9.90 11.97
CA LEU A 130 7.21 9.43 11.17
C LEU A 130 8.56 9.85 11.76
N VAL A 131 8.68 11.07 12.31
CA VAL A 131 9.94 11.52 12.92
C VAL A 131 10.19 10.90 14.30
N ALA A 132 9.13 10.40 14.95
CA ALA A 132 9.19 9.75 16.26
C ALA A 132 9.48 8.24 16.17
N ILE A 133 9.63 7.66 14.96
CA ILE A 133 10.00 6.26 14.81
C ILE A 133 11.46 6.08 15.25
N ASP A 134 11.63 5.44 16.41
CA ASP A 134 12.92 5.05 17.00
C ASP A 134 13.16 3.54 16.77
N LEU A 135 13.06 3.14 15.50
CA LEU A 135 13.32 1.79 15.03
C LEU A 135 14.21 1.88 13.80
N ASP A 136 15.04 0.86 13.60
CA ASP A 136 15.87 0.71 12.40
C ASP A 136 15.35 -0.41 11.51
N GLY A 137 15.81 -0.43 10.25
CA GLY A 137 15.58 -1.57 9.38
C GLY A 137 14.10 -1.78 9.01
N GLU A 138 13.77 -3.05 8.77
CA GLU A 138 12.42 -3.48 8.42
C GLU A 138 11.34 -3.06 9.44
N PRO A 139 11.54 -3.20 10.77
CA PRO A 139 10.57 -2.71 11.77
C PRO A 139 10.18 -1.25 11.58
N ALA A 140 11.14 -0.37 11.25
CA ALA A 140 10.88 1.05 11.01
C ALA A 140 9.93 1.26 9.81
N VAL A 141 10.19 0.55 8.71
CA VAL A 141 9.35 0.63 7.49
C VAL A 141 7.95 0.12 7.77
N ARG A 142 7.82 -1.01 8.48
CA ARG A 142 6.52 -1.60 8.83
C ARG A 142 5.70 -0.63 9.67
N GLN A 143 6.31 -0.01 10.69
CA GLN A 143 5.66 1.00 11.53
C GLN A 143 5.25 2.24 10.73
N ALA A 144 6.13 2.76 9.87
CA ALA A 144 5.80 3.90 9.00
C ALA A 144 4.62 3.60 8.07
N LEU A 145 4.54 2.38 7.52
CA LEU A 145 3.43 1.96 6.67
C LEU A 145 2.11 1.85 7.44
N VAL A 146 2.11 1.53 8.74
CA VAL A 146 0.91 1.60 9.59
C VAL A 146 0.38 3.04 9.62
N TYR A 147 1.23 3.99 10.01
CA TYR A 147 0.84 5.41 10.09
C TYR A 147 0.40 5.99 8.76
N ILE A 148 1.03 5.59 7.65
CA ILE A 148 0.62 6.03 6.30
C ILE A 148 -0.77 5.50 5.93
N ARG A 149 -1.10 4.25 6.27
CA ARG A 149 -2.44 3.69 6.00
C ARG A 149 -3.50 4.44 6.79
N GLU A 150 -3.26 4.63 8.09
CA GLU A 150 -4.15 5.41 8.97
C GLU A 150 -4.35 6.82 8.44
N PHE A 151 -3.27 7.50 8.04
CA PHE A 151 -3.35 8.82 7.43
C PHE A 151 -4.28 8.85 6.21
N PHE A 152 -4.17 7.88 5.30
CA PHE A 152 -5.03 7.86 4.12
C PHE A 152 -6.50 7.58 4.45
N ASP A 153 -6.78 6.77 5.46
CA ASP A 153 -8.15 6.53 5.90
C ASP A 153 -8.75 7.78 6.58
N VAL A 154 -7.98 8.46 7.42
CA VAL A 154 -8.41 9.74 8.02
C VAL A 154 -8.57 10.81 6.95
N ALA A 155 -7.62 10.96 6.03
CA ALA A 155 -7.71 11.92 4.93
C ALA A 155 -8.93 11.66 4.03
N TRP A 156 -9.30 10.40 3.82
CA TRP A 156 -10.50 10.00 3.10
C TRP A 156 -11.80 10.34 3.85
N ILE A 157 -11.79 10.31 5.18
CA ILE A 157 -12.93 10.70 6.01
C ILE A 157 -13.05 12.23 6.07
N ASP A 158 -11.94 12.93 6.33
CA ASP A 158 -11.87 14.39 6.54
C ASP A 158 -12.30 15.20 5.32
N MET A 159 -12.14 14.66 4.10
CA MET A 159 -12.59 15.33 2.88
C MET A 159 -14.13 15.42 2.75
N GLY A 160 -14.87 14.70 3.60
CA GLY A 160 -16.33 14.68 3.62
C GLY A 160 -16.94 14.06 2.36
N GLU A 161 -18.27 13.99 2.33
CA GLU A 161 -18.98 13.35 1.21
C GLU A 161 -18.78 14.10 -0.11
N GLU A 162 -18.75 15.43 -0.08
CA GLU A 162 -18.49 16.22 -1.28
C GLU A 162 -17.09 15.96 -1.87
N GLY A 163 -16.07 15.87 -1.02
CA GLY A 163 -14.70 15.56 -1.46
C GLY A 163 -14.60 14.17 -2.06
N ARG A 164 -15.20 13.17 -1.40
CA ARG A 164 -15.25 11.80 -1.90
C ARG A 164 -16.05 11.71 -3.20
N ALA A 165 -17.19 12.40 -3.31
CA ALA A 165 -18.00 12.44 -4.52
C ALA A 165 -17.22 13.04 -5.71
N ARG A 166 -16.44 14.12 -5.49
CA ARG A 166 -15.55 14.69 -6.52
C ARG A 166 -14.50 13.68 -6.99
N LEU A 167 -13.84 12.96 -6.07
CA LEU A 167 -12.87 11.94 -6.45
C LEU A 167 -13.51 10.76 -7.17
N ARG A 168 -14.69 10.30 -6.74
CA ARG A 168 -15.45 9.24 -7.44
C ARG A 168 -15.92 9.68 -8.83
N ALA A 169 -16.32 10.93 -9.01
CA ALA A 169 -16.67 11.47 -10.32
C ALA A 169 -15.46 11.48 -11.26
N ARG A 170 -14.29 11.92 -10.77
CA ARG A 170 -13.04 11.86 -11.53
C ARG A 170 -12.63 10.41 -11.86
N ALA A 171 -12.75 9.50 -10.88
CA ALA A 171 -12.47 8.08 -11.10
C ALA A 171 -13.37 7.47 -12.17
N ARG A 172 -14.68 7.80 -12.18
CA ARG A 172 -15.60 7.38 -13.25
C ARG A 172 -15.15 7.88 -14.63
N ALA A 173 -14.72 9.14 -14.72
CA ALA A 173 -14.21 9.71 -15.96
C ALA A 173 -12.92 9.02 -16.43
N GLU A 174 -12.00 8.67 -15.51
CA GLU A 174 -10.76 7.96 -15.85
C GLU A 174 -10.99 6.52 -16.30
N LEU A 175 -11.98 5.83 -15.72
CA LEU A 175 -12.35 4.46 -16.09
C LEU A 175 -13.12 4.42 -17.42
N GLY A 176 -13.96 5.42 -17.70
CA GLY A 176 -14.67 5.58 -18.97
C GLY A 176 -15.45 4.32 -19.38
N ASP A 177 -15.29 3.91 -20.64
CA ASP A 177 -16.00 2.77 -21.23
C ASP A 177 -15.77 1.44 -20.50
N LEU A 178 -14.69 1.34 -19.70
CA LEU A 178 -14.39 0.15 -18.90
C LEU A 178 -15.56 -0.25 -17.99
N LEU A 179 -16.28 0.74 -17.47
CA LEU A 179 -17.40 0.54 -16.56
C LEU A 179 -18.60 -0.13 -17.23
N SER A 180 -18.74 -0.02 -18.56
CA SER A 180 -19.80 -0.71 -19.31
C SER A 180 -19.54 -2.20 -19.53
N LEU A 181 -18.32 -2.67 -19.20
CA LEU A 181 -17.85 -4.03 -19.47
C LEU A 181 -17.85 -4.92 -18.21
N VAL A 182 -18.34 -4.41 -17.08
CA VAL A 182 -18.35 -5.08 -15.79
C VAL A 182 -19.71 -4.92 -15.12
N ASP A 183 -20.02 -5.78 -14.14
CA ASP A 183 -21.23 -5.65 -13.34
C ASP A 183 -21.17 -4.42 -12.40
N GLU A 184 -22.32 -4.01 -11.88
CA GLU A 184 -22.45 -2.82 -11.03
C GLU A 184 -21.60 -2.89 -9.75
N GLY A 185 -21.49 -4.08 -9.14
CA GLY A 185 -20.68 -4.28 -7.95
C GLY A 185 -19.19 -4.11 -8.24
N THR A 186 -18.71 -4.69 -9.34
CA THR A 186 -17.34 -4.50 -9.82
C THR A 186 -17.08 -3.05 -10.22
N ALA A 187 -18.02 -2.39 -10.90
CA ALA A 187 -17.92 -0.99 -11.27
C ALA A 187 -17.75 -0.09 -10.03
N ALA A 188 -18.61 -0.28 -9.00
CA ALA A 188 -18.50 0.44 -7.74
C ALA A 188 -17.15 0.23 -7.05
N ALA A 189 -16.64 -1.00 -7.02
CA ALA A 189 -15.35 -1.32 -6.44
C ALA A 189 -14.18 -0.67 -7.20
N LEU A 190 -14.22 -0.66 -8.54
CA LEU A 190 -13.20 0.01 -9.36
C LEU A 190 -13.22 1.53 -9.14
N ILE A 191 -14.41 2.14 -9.07
CA ILE A 191 -14.56 3.57 -8.82
C ILE A 191 -13.97 3.95 -7.46
N GLU A 192 -14.26 3.19 -6.40
CA GLU A 192 -13.72 3.45 -5.06
C GLU A 192 -12.20 3.23 -5.01
N GLU A 193 -11.68 2.15 -5.63
CA GLU A 193 -10.25 1.87 -5.76
C GLU A 193 -9.52 3.02 -6.48
N THR A 194 -10.02 3.47 -7.63
CA THR A 194 -9.44 4.58 -8.40
C THR A 194 -9.58 5.91 -7.66
N ALA A 195 -10.69 6.18 -6.98
CA ALA A 195 -10.87 7.42 -6.21
C ALA A 195 -9.86 7.53 -5.06
N ARG A 196 -9.61 6.43 -4.34
CA ARG A 196 -8.58 6.39 -3.30
C ARG A 196 -7.16 6.39 -3.86
N ASP A 197 -6.94 5.80 -5.03
CA ASP A 197 -5.68 5.94 -5.75
C ASP A 197 -5.39 7.40 -6.11
N LEU A 198 -6.40 8.16 -6.57
CA LEU A 198 -6.28 9.59 -6.84
C LEU A 198 -5.87 10.41 -5.61
N LEU A 199 -6.41 10.08 -4.44
CA LEU A 199 -5.94 10.66 -3.18
C LEU A 199 -4.47 10.31 -2.91
N ARG A 200 -4.04 9.06 -3.16
CA ARG A 200 -2.63 8.67 -2.96
C ARG A 200 -1.68 9.35 -3.92
N GLN A 201 -2.12 9.64 -5.13
CA GLN A 201 -1.32 10.35 -6.13
C GLN A 201 -0.95 11.78 -5.69
N THR A 202 -1.67 12.38 -4.73
CA THR A 202 -1.26 13.67 -4.17
C THR A 202 -0.06 13.56 -3.23
N TYR A 203 0.28 12.35 -2.77
CA TYR A 203 1.39 12.06 -1.87
C TYR A 203 2.28 10.92 -2.42
N PRO A 204 2.94 11.11 -3.57
CA PRO A 204 3.69 10.03 -4.25
C PRO A 204 4.86 9.48 -3.43
N THR A 205 5.36 10.25 -2.46
CA THR A 205 6.45 9.83 -1.57
C THR A 205 6.00 8.92 -0.44
N LEU A 206 4.69 8.83 -0.15
CA LEU A 206 4.10 7.94 0.85
C LEU A 206 3.85 6.54 0.26
N SER A 207 4.95 5.85 -0.10
CA SER A 207 4.93 4.49 -0.67
C SER A 207 5.92 3.57 0.04
N ALA A 208 5.63 2.27 0.06
CA ALA A 208 6.54 1.26 0.57
C ALA A 208 7.89 1.31 -0.15
N ALA A 209 7.88 1.50 -1.47
CA ALA A 209 9.12 1.66 -2.24
C ALA A 209 10.01 2.80 -1.71
N SER A 210 9.42 3.98 -1.47
CA SER A 210 10.14 5.14 -0.92
C SER A 210 10.69 4.89 0.49
N LEU A 211 9.92 4.26 1.37
CA LEU A 211 10.38 3.96 2.73
C LEU A 211 11.52 2.95 2.76
N TRP A 212 11.43 1.91 1.93
CA TRP A 212 12.48 0.89 1.83
C TRP A 212 13.79 1.44 1.26
N GLU A 213 13.76 2.45 0.40
CA GLU A 213 14.99 3.09 -0.10
C GLU A 213 15.77 3.80 0.99
N LEU A 214 15.07 4.46 1.93
CA LEU A 214 15.68 5.18 3.03
C LEU A 214 16.36 4.25 4.03
N VAL A 215 15.82 3.05 4.21
CA VAL A 215 16.29 2.07 5.18
C VAL A 215 17.32 1.10 4.59
N ARG A 216 17.27 0.82 3.28
CA ARG A 216 18.24 -0.07 2.61
C ARG A 216 19.60 0.58 2.33
N ALA A 217 19.79 1.84 2.69
CA ALA A 217 21.02 2.58 2.47
C ALA A 217 22.24 2.03 3.25
N ASP A 218 22.06 1.04 4.14
CA ASP A 218 23.09 0.51 5.04
C ASP A 218 23.62 -0.90 4.71
N GLY A 219 23.50 -1.40 3.47
CA GLY A 219 23.92 -2.78 3.17
C GLY A 219 24.45 -3.06 1.77
N THR A 220 25.63 -2.51 1.45
CA THR A 220 26.71 -3.16 0.66
C THR A 220 28.03 -2.50 1.02
#